data_AF-A0A4R0H8B0-F1
#
_entry.id   AF-A0A4R0H8B0-F1
#
_cell.length_a   1.000
_cell.length_b   1.000
_cell.length_c   1.000
_cell.angle_alpha   90.00
_cell.angle_beta   90.00
_cell.angle_gamma   90.00
#
_symmetry.space_group_name_H-M   'P 1'
#
loop_
_entity.id
_entity.type
_entity.pdbx_description
1 polymer ?
#
loop_
_entity_poly.entity_id
_entity_poly.type
_entity_poly.pdbx_seq_one_letter_code
_entity_poly.pdbx_strand_id
1 'polypeptide(L)'
;MSNTATGRPQDRSWYEIRLQGRLDSRWSVWFDGLTLTAGADGTTTIRGPVVDQAALHGLLQGLRDLGLPLISVAQVEPDPASHPNTEDPRTSNTGDKP
;
A
#
# COMPACT_ATOMS: atom_id res chain seq x y z
N MET A 1 -9.67 -13.79 33.03
CA MET A 1 -9.47 -12.33 33.02
C MET A 1 -7.98 -12.06 32.86
N SER A 2 -7.55 -11.68 31.66
CA SER A 2 -6.32 -10.89 31.40
C SER A 2 -6.51 -10.24 30.04
N ASN A 3 -6.62 -8.91 30.07
CA ASN A 3 -6.98 -8.01 28.99
C ASN A 3 -5.69 -7.36 28.50
N THR A 4 -5.09 -7.87 27.42
CA THR A 4 -4.11 -7.10 26.63
C THR A 4 -4.84 -6.55 25.43
N ALA A 5 -5.28 -5.30 25.56
CA ALA A 5 -5.68 -4.49 24.43
C ALA A 5 -4.46 -4.34 23.51
N THR A 6 -4.30 -5.25 22.56
CA THR A 6 -3.44 -5.07 21.40
C THR A 6 -3.93 -3.79 20.74
N GLY A 7 -3.11 -2.72 20.76
CA GLY A 7 -3.39 -1.52 19.98
C GLY A 7 -3.73 -1.98 18.58
N ARG A 8 -4.97 -1.76 18.15
CA ARG A 8 -5.43 -2.26 16.85
C ARG A 8 -4.49 -1.66 15.80
N PRO A 9 -3.94 -2.43 14.85
CA PRO A 9 -3.32 -1.85 13.67
C PRO A 9 -4.44 -1.18 12.85
N GLN A 10 -4.74 0.05 13.21
CA GLN A 10 -5.50 1.06 12.47
C GLN A 10 -4.48 2.19 12.41
N ASP A 11 -3.90 2.54 11.26
CA ASP A 11 -4.64 3.34 10.28
C ASP A 11 -4.15 3.15 8.84
N ARG A 12 -3.08 2.38 8.61
CA ARG A 12 -2.50 2.25 7.26
C ARG A 12 -3.06 1.03 6.52
N SER A 13 -4.07 1.27 5.69
CA SER A 13 -4.66 0.25 4.83
C SER A 13 -4.01 0.28 3.45
N TRP A 14 -3.69 -0.88 2.90
CA TRP A 14 -3.24 -0.99 1.51
C TRP A 14 -4.44 -0.96 0.58
N TYR A 15 -4.32 -0.21 -0.50
CA TYR A 15 -5.33 -0.14 -1.53
C TYR A 15 -4.76 -0.48 -2.90
N GLU A 16 -5.61 -1.08 -3.71
CA GLU A 16 -5.45 -1.21 -5.14
C GLU A 16 -6.54 -0.39 -5.84
N ILE A 17 -6.13 0.53 -6.70
CA ILE A 17 -7.00 1.41 -7.47
C ILE A 17 -6.73 1.15 -8.94
N ARG A 18 -7.76 0.77 -9.69
CA ARG A 18 -7.67 0.51 -11.13
C ARG A 18 -8.42 1.59 -11.89
N LEU A 19 -7.79 2.12 -12.92
CA LEU A 19 -8.32 3.18 -13.77
C LEU A 19 -8.11 2.85 -15.25
N GLN A 20 -9.02 3.33 -16.08
CA GLN A 20 -8.92 3.25 -17.53
C GLN A 20 -7.97 4.34 -18.03
N GLY A 21 -7.03 3.97 -18.90
CA GLY A 21 -6.01 4.86 -19.44
C GLY A 21 -4.64 4.67 -18.79
N ARG A 22 -3.62 5.26 -19.42
CA ARG A 22 -2.22 5.17 -18.98
C ARG A 22 -1.83 6.44 -18.24
N LEU A 23 -1.37 6.30 -17.01
CA LEU A 23 -0.71 7.39 -16.30
C LEU A 23 0.74 7.51 -16.74
N ASP A 24 1.16 8.73 -17.06
CA ASP A 24 2.54 9.03 -17.38
C ASP A 24 3.42 9.00 -16.13
N SER A 25 4.69 8.59 -16.28
CA SER A 25 5.67 8.47 -15.19
C SER A 25 5.84 9.75 -14.36
N ARG A 26 5.57 10.94 -14.92
CA ARG A 26 5.61 12.22 -14.17
C ARG A 26 4.67 12.26 -12.97
N TRP A 27 3.59 11.49 -12.99
CA TRP A 27 2.61 11.44 -11.90
C TRP A 27 3.05 10.53 -10.76
N SER A 28 4.02 9.64 -10.96
CA SER A 28 4.53 8.76 -9.91
C SER A 28 5.10 9.53 -8.70
N VAL A 29 5.63 10.73 -8.94
CA VAL A 29 6.15 11.64 -7.90
C VAL A 29 5.06 12.19 -6.98
N TRP A 30 3.81 12.30 -7.46
CA TRP A 30 2.67 12.74 -6.65
C TRP A 30 2.15 11.63 -5.74
N PHE A 31 2.42 10.37 -6.09
CA PHE A 31 1.93 9.21 -5.38
C PHE A 31 3.03 8.61 -4.51
N ASP A 32 3.62 9.43 -3.65
CA ASP A 32 4.72 9.04 -2.78
C ASP A 32 4.36 7.79 -1.95
N GLY A 33 5.13 6.72 -2.15
CA GLY A 33 4.87 5.40 -1.56
C GLY A 33 3.83 4.52 -2.26
N LEU A 34 3.18 4.95 -3.35
CA LEU A 34 2.33 4.11 -4.18
C LEU A 34 3.07 3.66 -5.45
N THR A 35 2.84 2.42 -5.84
CA THR A 35 3.38 1.82 -7.05
C THR A 35 2.38 1.98 -8.18
N LEU A 36 2.83 2.48 -9.33
CA LEU A 36 2.03 2.61 -10.55
C LEU A 36 2.46 1.57 -11.57
N THR A 37 1.51 0.72 -11.98
CA THR A 37 1.73 -0.33 -12.96
C THR A 37 0.80 -0.11 -14.14
N ALA A 38 1.37 0.08 -15.33
CA ALA A 38 0.59 0.17 -16.57
C ALA A 38 0.25 -1.24 -17.08
N GLY A 39 -1.05 -1.52 -17.21
CA GLY A 39 -1.58 -2.76 -17.79
C GLY A 39 -1.41 -2.80 -19.31
N ALA A 40 -1.29 -4.02 -19.85
CA ALA A 40 -1.26 -4.27 -21.29
C ALA A 40 -2.62 -3.97 -21.97
N ASP A 41 -3.70 -3.99 -21.20
CA ASP A 41 -5.07 -3.65 -21.59
C ASP A 41 -5.34 -2.13 -21.63
N GLY A 42 -4.30 -1.31 -21.43
CA GLY A 42 -4.43 0.15 -21.40
C GLY A 42 -5.00 0.69 -20.09
N THR A 43 -5.05 -0.12 -19.03
CA THR A 43 -5.39 0.33 -17.68
C THR A 43 -4.13 0.76 -16.90
N THR A 44 -4.34 1.46 -15.79
CA THR A 44 -3.30 1.69 -14.79
C THR A 44 -3.79 1.17 -13.44
N THR A 45 -2.90 0.46 -12.74
CA THR A 45 -3.10 0.02 -11.37
C THR A 45 -2.20 0.85 -10.46
N ILE A 46 -2.79 1.48 -9.45
CA ILE A 46 -2.08 2.18 -8.38
C ILE A 46 -2.23 1.32 -7.13
N ARG A 47 -1.13 0.88 -6.55
CA ARG A 47 -1.14 0.04 -5.36
C ARG A 47 -0.22 0.61 -4.29
N GLY A 48 -0.72 0.72 -3.07
CA GLY A 48 0.12 1.16 -1.97
C GLY A 48 -0.63 1.48 -0.69
N PRO A 49 0.12 1.82 0.36
CA PRO A 49 -0.45 2.13 1.66
C PRO A 49 -1.05 3.53 1.68
N VAL A 50 -2.29 3.65 2.16
CA VAL A 50 -2.99 4.92 2.34
C VAL A 50 -3.13 5.21 3.84
N VAL A 51 -2.83 6.45 4.23
CA VAL A 51 -2.71 6.87 5.64
C VAL A 51 -4.07 6.96 6.34
N ASP A 52 -5.11 7.40 5.64
CA ASP A 52 -6.49 7.49 6.15
C ASP A 52 -7.50 7.60 4.97
N GLN A 53 -8.80 7.68 5.28
CA GLN A 53 -9.84 7.84 4.26
C GLN A 53 -9.78 9.20 3.54
N ALA A 54 -9.34 10.27 4.21
CA ALA A 54 -9.25 11.59 3.57
C ALA A 54 -8.18 11.58 2.47
N ALA A 55 -7.04 10.93 2.72
CA ALA A 55 -5.99 10.70 1.73
C ALA A 55 -6.49 9.83 0.56
N LEU A 56 -7.28 8.78 0.84
CA LEU A 56 -7.90 7.97 -0.23
C LEU A 56 -8.82 8.82 -1.10
N HIS A 57 -9.69 9.63 -0.50
CA HIS A 57 -10.61 10.49 -1.24
C HIS A 57 -9.89 11.59 -2.02
N GLY A 58 -8.83 12.19 -1.46
CA GLY A 58 -7.98 13.14 -2.17
C GLY A 58 -7.31 12.52 -3.40
N LEU A 59 -6.81 11.29 -3.28
CA LEU A 59 -6.28 10.51 -4.39
C LEU A 59 -7.33 10.28 -5.49
N LEU A 60 -8.54 9.84 -5.13
CA LEU A 60 -9.63 9.62 -6.08
C LEU A 60 -10.09 10.91 -6.76
N GLN A 61 -10.08 12.03 -6.04
CA GLN A 61 -10.37 13.34 -6.62
C GLN A 61 -9.32 13.74 -7.65
N GLY A 62 -8.02 13.57 -7.33
CA GLY A 62 -6.94 13.84 -8.28
C GLY A 62 -7.07 13.01 -9.56
N LEU A 63 -7.39 11.71 -9.44
CA LEU A 63 -7.62 10.84 -10.59
C LEU A 63 -8.83 11.29 -11.44
N ARG A 64 -9.90 11.76 -10.80
CA ARG A 64 -11.07 12.33 -11.47
C ARG A 64 -10.70 13.60 -12.25
N ASP A 65 -9.86 14.45 -11.69
CA ASP A 65 -9.45 15.71 -12.35
C ASP A 65 -8.56 15.46 -13.58
N LEU A 66 -7.92 14.27 -13.68
CA LEU A 66 -7.23 13.80 -14.89
C LEU A 66 -8.18 13.28 -15.98
N GLY A 67 -9.48 13.17 -15.70
CA GLY A 67 -10.47 12.64 -16.63
C GLY A 67 -10.36 11.14 -16.87
N LEU A 68 -9.70 10.40 -15.97
CA LEU A 68 -9.50 8.96 -16.11
C LEU A 68 -10.66 8.20 -15.46
N PRO A 69 -11.39 7.34 -16.19
CA PRO A 69 -12.45 6.55 -15.61
C PRO A 69 -11.94 5.60 -14.53
N LEU A 70 -12.52 5.68 -13.33
CA LEU A 70 -12.26 4.74 -12.26
C LEU A 70 -12.94 3.40 -12.55
N ILE A 71 -12.17 2.31 -12.51
CA ILE A 71 -12.67 0.94 -12.73
C ILE A 71 -13.00 0.28 -11.40
N SER A 72 -12.07 0.30 -10.44
CA SER A 72 -12.27 -0.33 -9.13
C SER A 72 -11.39 0.29 -8.05
N VAL A 73 -11.85 0.20 -6.80
CA VAL A 73 -11.10 0.48 -5.58
C VAL A 73 -11.27 -0.71 -4.66
N ALA A 74 -10.17 -1.32 -4.24
CA ALA A 74 -10.18 -2.46 -3.32
C ALA A 74 -9.17 -2.25 -2.21
N GLN A 75 -9.58 -2.52 -0.97
CA GLN A 75 -8.63 -2.69 0.13
C GLN A 75 -7.97 -4.06 -0.04
N VAL A 76 -6.64 -4.11 0.02
CA VAL A 76 -5.85 -5.33 -0.21
C VAL A 76 -4.85 -5.52 0.91
N GLU A 77 -4.34 -6.74 1.04
CA GLU A 77 -3.24 -7.02 1.97
C GLU A 77 -1.94 -6.33 1.50
N PRO A 78 -1.08 -5.93 2.45
CA PRO A 78 0.30 -5.53 2.18
C PRO A 78 0.99 -6.53 1.25
N ASP A 79 1.84 -6.04 0.36
CA ASP A 79 2.72 -6.95 -0.35
C ASP A 79 3.76 -7.54 0.62
N PRO A 80 3.83 -8.88 0.79
CA PRO A 80 4.79 -9.51 1.69
C PRO A 80 6.25 -9.16 1.36
N ALA A 81 6.56 -8.72 0.14
CA ALA A 81 7.91 -8.27 -0.23
C ALA A 81 8.27 -6.85 0.25
N SER A 82 7.31 -6.07 0.75
CA SER A 82 7.54 -4.70 1.26
C SER A 82 7.74 -4.63 2.78
N HIS A 83 7.80 -5.77 3.45
CA HIS A 83 8.22 -5.82 4.84
C HIS A 83 9.74 -5.61 4.85
N PRO A 84 10.29 -4.54 5.46
CA PRO A 84 11.69 -4.56 5.80
C PRO A 84 11.85 -5.77 6.71
N ASN A 85 12.53 -6.79 6.20
CA ASN A 85 12.87 -8.00 6.93
C ASN A 85 13.72 -7.56 8.12
N THR A 86 13.07 -7.19 9.23
CA THR A 86 13.72 -7.22 10.53
C THR A 86 13.65 -8.68 10.93
N GLU A 87 14.48 -9.49 10.26
CA GLU A 87 15.07 -10.65 10.90
C GLU A 87 15.69 -10.11 12.19
N ASP A 88 14.99 -10.24 13.31
CA ASP A 88 15.57 -10.01 14.63
C ASP A 88 16.66 -11.08 14.79
N PRO A 89 17.96 -10.75 14.74
CA PRO A 89 19.00 -11.73 14.94
C PRO A 89 19.20 -11.89 16.46
N ARG A 90 18.18 -12.34 17.18
CA ARG A 90 18.32 -12.78 18.58
C ARG A 90 17.80 -14.19 18.79
N THR A 91 18.28 -15.12 17.97
CA THR A 91 18.54 -16.47 18.45
C THR A 91 19.87 -16.95 17.91
N SER A 92 20.95 -16.27 18.27
CA SER A 92 22.25 -16.92 18.35
C SER A 92 22.84 -16.66 19.72
N ASN A 93 23.02 -17.77 20.43
CA ASN A 93 23.97 -18.00 21.51
C ASN A 93 23.53 -17.74 22.95
N THR A 94 23.11 -18.80 23.64
CA THR A 94 23.40 -19.10 25.05
C THR A 94 23.13 -20.60 25.23
N GLY A 95 24.04 -21.47 25.62
CA GLY A 95 25.40 -21.33 26.06
C GLY A 95 25.97 -22.74 26.28
N ASP A 96 27.28 -22.77 26.17
CA ASP A 96 28.24 -23.76 26.61
C ASP A 96 27.81 -24.83 27.64
N LYS A 97 28.40 -26.00 27.41
CA LYS A 97 28.56 -27.24 28.20
C LYS A 97 28.64 -27.08 29.73
N PRO A 98 28.38 -28.17 30.48
CA PRO A 98 29.50 -29.08 30.85
C PRO A 98 29.38 -30.53 30.36
#